data_AF-A4RYS4-F1
#
_entry.id   AF-A4RYS4-F1
#
_cell.length_a   1.000
_cell.length_b   1.000
_cell.length_c   1.000
_cell.angle_alpha   90.00
_cell.angle_beta   90.00
_cell.angle_gamma   90.00
#
_symmetry.space_group_name_H-M   'P 1'
#
loop_
_entity.id
_entity.type
_entity.pdbx_description
1 polymer ?
#
loop_
_entity_poly.entity_id
_entity_poly.type
_entity_poly.pdbx_seq_one_letter_code
_entity_poly.pdbx_strand_id
1 'polypeptide(L)'
;DHYGALGLATKRYLATKEEILEKHRWLTIALHPDKRGVAQVDAVEAERIEQRYKAVVTAMEVLTDKARRREFDSVDAPDYKFPSSCEEGEFFETFMPHFHLLSRFSETKPVPICDDPDAPYEDVRKHYIFWAAKFNSWREFPHEKENDTETAHDRDHRRQMEKENRSLRAESKKKEQAQIRAFVEAAQKYDPRCIKQRAIEKAARDAKKMSRNNSARQLAEEDEKAKAEAEAAAKAAAEASKADKANAKKELEKLKKALRKEKQ
;
A
#
# COMPACT_ATOMS: atom_id res chain seq x y z
N ASP A 1 -23.13 4.89 -24.76
CA ASP A 1 -21.79 5.52 -24.84
C ASP A 1 -21.95 7.02 -25.10
N HIS A 2 -21.76 7.86 -24.07
CA HIS A 2 -21.89 9.32 -24.18
C HIS A 2 -20.72 9.98 -24.93
N TYR A 3 -19.50 9.45 -24.79
CA TYR A 3 -18.36 9.95 -25.56
C TYR A 3 -18.54 9.64 -27.05
N GLY A 4 -19.03 8.43 -27.37
CA GLY A 4 -19.39 8.05 -28.73
C GLY A 4 -20.44 8.95 -29.36
N ALA A 5 -21.47 9.35 -28.61
CA ALA A 5 -22.50 10.29 -29.08
C ALA A 5 -21.92 11.65 -29.52
N LEU A 6 -20.87 12.12 -28.83
CA LEU A 6 -20.15 13.36 -29.18
C LEU A 6 -19.03 13.17 -30.22
N GLY A 7 -18.82 11.96 -30.74
CA GLY A 7 -17.70 11.65 -31.62
C GLY A 7 -16.33 11.68 -30.92
N LEU A 8 -16.33 11.49 -29.60
CA LEU A 8 -15.16 11.47 -28.72
C LEU A 8 -14.82 10.04 -28.23
N ALA A 9 -15.32 9.00 -28.91
CA ALA A 9 -15.13 7.60 -28.53
C ALA A 9 -13.67 7.18 -28.32
N THR A 10 -12.73 7.83 -29.03
CA THR A 10 -11.29 7.57 -28.92
C THR A 10 -10.66 8.28 -27.72
N LYS A 11 -11.05 9.53 -27.45
CA LYS A 11 -10.52 10.32 -26.33
C LYS A 11 -11.10 9.89 -24.98
N ARG A 12 -12.39 9.56 -24.94
CA ARG A 12 -13.15 9.24 -23.72
C ARG A 12 -12.84 10.20 -22.57
N TYR A 13 -12.43 9.65 -21.42
CA TYR A 13 -12.09 10.40 -20.20
C TYR A 13 -10.98 11.43 -20.36
N LEU A 14 -10.16 11.36 -21.42
CA LEU A 14 -9.13 12.35 -21.73
C LEU A 14 -9.70 13.62 -22.37
N ALA A 15 -10.95 13.61 -22.84
CA ALA A 15 -11.56 14.78 -23.47
C ALA A 15 -11.71 15.95 -22.48
N THR A 16 -11.28 17.14 -22.88
CA THR A 16 -11.42 18.33 -22.03
C THR A 16 -12.87 18.82 -22.01
N LYS A 17 -13.23 19.60 -20.99
CA LYS A 17 -14.57 20.22 -20.92
C LYS A 17 -14.85 21.10 -22.15
N GLU A 18 -13.84 21.81 -22.64
CA GLU A 18 -13.93 22.68 -23.81
C GLU A 18 -14.22 21.87 -25.08
N GLU A 19 -13.51 20.76 -25.29
CA GLU A 19 -13.74 19.87 -26.43
C GLU A 19 -15.15 19.28 -26.42
N ILE A 20 -15.65 18.90 -25.23
CA ILE A 20 -17.01 18.39 -25.06
C ILE A 20 -18.05 19.45 -25.46
N LEU A 21 -17.88 20.69 -25.00
CA LEU A 21 -18.79 21.80 -25.31
C LEU A 21 -18.75 22.18 -26.79
N GLU A 22 -17.57 22.19 -27.40
CA GLU A 22 -17.40 22.48 -28.83
C GLU A 22 -18.10 21.41 -29.69
N LYS A 23 -17.86 20.12 -29.40
CA LYS A 23 -18.50 19.02 -30.12
C LYS A 23 -20.01 19.02 -29.95
N HIS A 24 -20.49 19.28 -28.75
CA HIS A 24 -21.92 19.45 -28.50
C HIS A 24 -22.50 20.58 -29.36
N ARG A 25 -21.89 21.79 -29.35
CA ARG A 25 -22.37 22.93 -30.14
C ARG A 25 -22.46 22.60 -31.63
N TRP A 26 -21.43 21.95 -32.17
CA TRP A 26 -21.39 21.56 -33.58
C TRP A 26 -22.46 20.50 -33.92
N LEU A 27 -22.58 19.45 -33.10
CA LEU A 27 -23.54 18.36 -33.31
C LEU A 27 -24.98 18.82 -33.15
N THR A 28 -25.28 19.66 -32.15
CA THR A 28 -26.62 20.21 -31.93
C THR A 28 -27.09 21.02 -33.14
N ILE A 29 -26.19 21.79 -33.78
CA ILE A 29 -26.52 22.51 -35.03
C ILE A 29 -26.72 21.54 -36.20
N ALA A 30 -25.85 20.53 -36.33
CA ALA A 30 -25.85 19.59 -37.46
C ALA A 30 -26.99 18.56 -37.41
N LEU A 31 -27.48 18.24 -36.21
CA LEU A 31 -28.52 17.24 -35.93
C LEU A 31 -29.85 17.87 -35.51
N HIS A 32 -29.96 19.21 -35.50
CA HIS A 32 -31.20 19.87 -35.10
C HIS A 32 -32.36 19.39 -36.00
N PRO A 33 -33.48 18.91 -35.43
CA PRO A 33 -34.58 18.33 -36.20
C PRO A 33 -35.18 19.30 -37.23
N ASP A 34 -35.23 20.60 -36.89
CA ASP A 34 -35.69 21.67 -37.79
C ASP A 34 -34.78 21.84 -39.03
N LYS A 35 -33.46 21.68 -38.87
CA LYS A 35 -32.48 21.84 -39.98
C LYS A 35 -32.32 20.59 -40.83
N ARG A 36 -32.64 19.43 -40.27
CA ARG A 36 -32.54 18.13 -40.95
C ARG A 36 -33.79 17.77 -41.76
N GLY A 37 -34.80 18.63 -41.77
CA GLY A 37 -36.03 18.39 -42.51
C GLY A 37 -36.67 17.07 -42.06
N VAL A 38 -36.78 16.83 -40.75
CA VAL A 38 -37.33 15.60 -40.18
C VAL A 38 -38.74 15.28 -40.73
N ALA A 39 -39.47 16.31 -41.16
CA ALA A 39 -40.78 16.18 -41.84
C ALA A 39 -40.72 15.71 -43.31
N GLN A 40 -39.52 15.66 -43.93
CA GLN A 40 -39.31 15.28 -45.34
C GLN A 40 -38.56 13.95 -45.52
N VAL A 41 -38.16 13.30 -44.42
CA VAL A 41 -37.50 11.99 -44.44
C VAL A 41 -38.46 10.90 -43.94
N ASP A 42 -38.21 9.66 -44.34
CA ASP A 42 -39.00 8.51 -43.86
C ASP A 42 -39.03 8.45 -42.33
N ALA A 43 -40.14 7.98 -41.76
CA ALA A 43 -40.36 7.96 -40.31
C ALA A 43 -39.22 7.29 -39.51
N VAL A 44 -38.57 6.28 -40.09
CA VAL A 44 -37.42 5.58 -39.49
C VAL A 44 -36.18 6.48 -39.40
N GLU A 45 -35.90 7.28 -40.43
CA GLU A 45 -34.74 8.19 -40.44
C GLU A 45 -35.02 9.42 -39.55
N ALA A 46 -36.26 9.90 -39.54
CA ALA A 46 -36.73 10.92 -38.61
C ALA A 46 -36.47 10.53 -37.15
N GLU A 47 -36.90 9.32 -36.76
CA GLU A 47 -36.69 8.79 -35.41
C GLU A 47 -35.20 8.64 -35.09
N ARG A 48 -34.39 8.15 -36.04
CA ARG A 48 -32.93 8.01 -35.86
C ARG A 48 -32.24 9.35 -35.60
N ILE A 49 -32.65 10.41 -36.31
CA ILE A 49 -32.10 11.76 -36.11
C ILE A 49 -32.49 12.30 -34.74
N GLU A 50 -33.74 12.12 -34.32
CA GLU A 50 -34.23 12.56 -33.01
C GLU A 50 -33.53 11.81 -31.87
N GLN A 51 -33.40 10.49 -31.97
CA GLN A 51 -32.66 9.68 -30.99
C GLN A 51 -31.20 10.13 -30.88
N ARG A 52 -30.54 10.41 -32.01
CA ARG A 52 -29.15 10.90 -32.02
C ARG A 52 -29.03 12.29 -31.41
N TYR A 53 -29.98 13.19 -31.67
CA TYR A 53 -30.03 14.51 -31.07
C TYR A 53 -30.19 14.41 -29.54
N LYS A 54 -31.15 13.62 -29.06
CA LYS A 54 -31.35 13.36 -27.62
C LYS A 54 -30.08 12.80 -26.98
N ALA A 55 -29.42 11.83 -27.62
CA ALA A 55 -28.17 11.26 -27.14
C ALA A 55 -27.04 12.30 -26.99
N VAL A 56 -26.96 13.28 -27.91
CA VAL A 56 -25.98 14.38 -27.85
C VAL A 56 -26.26 15.33 -26.70
N VAL A 57 -27.53 15.69 -26.49
CA VAL A 57 -27.96 16.56 -25.37
C VAL A 57 -27.65 15.88 -24.03
N THR A 58 -28.11 14.65 -23.84
CA THR A 58 -27.84 13.88 -22.61
C THR A 58 -26.35 13.66 -22.40
N ALA A 59 -25.58 13.39 -23.44
CA ALA A 59 -24.12 13.25 -23.32
C ALA A 59 -23.46 14.53 -22.80
N MET A 60 -23.90 15.70 -23.25
CA MET A 60 -23.38 16.97 -22.74
C MET A 60 -23.74 17.18 -21.27
N GLU A 61 -24.98 16.91 -20.86
CA GLU A 61 -25.42 17.03 -19.47
C GLU A 61 -24.60 16.15 -18.52
N VAL A 62 -24.37 14.89 -18.91
CA VAL A 62 -23.58 13.93 -18.11
C VAL A 62 -22.09 14.31 -18.08
N LEU A 63 -21.50 14.65 -19.23
CA LEU A 63 -20.05 14.87 -19.34
C LEU A 63 -19.59 16.28 -18.90
N THR A 64 -20.51 17.23 -18.75
CA THR A 64 -20.20 18.59 -18.28
C THR A 64 -20.24 18.69 -16.75
N ASP A 65 -21.13 17.92 -16.10
CA ASP A 65 -21.20 17.83 -14.66
C ASP A 65 -20.09 16.92 -14.09
N LYS A 66 -19.35 17.42 -13.10
CA LYS A 66 -18.18 16.69 -12.55
C LYS A 66 -18.57 15.39 -11.85
N ALA A 67 -19.69 15.37 -11.12
CA ALA A 67 -20.12 14.19 -10.38
C ALA A 67 -20.67 13.13 -11.32
N ARG A 68 -21.58 13.51 -12.23
CA ARG A 68 -22.16 12.61 -13.24
C ARG A 68 -21.09 12.06 -14.19
N ARG A 69 -20.13 12.89 -14.61
CA ARG A 69 -18.99 12.42 -15.42
C ARG A 69 -18.14 11.40 -14.68
N ARG A 70 -17.89 11.60 -13.37
CA ARG A 70 -17.12 10.63 -12.57
C ARG A 70 -17.85 9.31 -12.44
N GLU A 71 -19.15 9.34 -12.17
CA GLU A 71 -19.97 8.11 -12.12
C GLU A 71 -19.94 7.38 -13.47
N PHE A 72 -20.13 8.12 -14.56
CA PHE A 72 -20.05 7.54 -15.91
C PHE A 72 -18.66 6.98 -16.23
N ASP A 73 -17.60 7.75 -15.98
CA ASP A 73 -16.20 7.33 -16.22
C ASP A 73 -15.79 6.14 -15.34
N SER A 74 -16.46 5.93 -14.20
CA SER A 74 -16.23 4.80 -13.31
C SER A 74 -16.87 3.51 -13.83
N VAL A 75 -18.03 3.61 -14.49
CA VAL A 75 -18.75 2.50 -15.13
C VAL A 75 -18.17 2.17 -16.51
N ASP A 76 -17.75 3.19 -17.28
CA ASP A 76 -17.09 3.02 -18.59
C ASP A 76 -15.66 2.47 -18.46
N ALA A 77 -15.07 2.52 -17.27
CA ALA A 77 -13.75 1.97 -17.03
C ALA A 77 -13.75 0.43 -17.17
N PRO A 78 -12.74 -0.16 -17.81
CA PRO A 78 -12.65 -1.61 -17.97
C PRO A 78 -12.49 -2.31 -16.61
N ASP A 79 -13.00 -3.54 -16.52
CA ASP A 79 -12.79 -4.39 -15.36
C ASP A 79 -11.30 -4.71 -15.17
N TYR A 80 -10.77 -4.41 -13.98
CA TYR A 80 -9.38 -4.70 -13.64
C TYR A 80 -9.22 -6.15 -13.23
N LYS A 81 -8.46 -6.91 -14.01
CA LYS A 81 -7.88 -8.19 -13.56
C LYS A 81 -6.47 -7.92 -13.07
N PHE A 82 -6.35 -7.49 -11.81
CA PHE A 82 -5.04 -7.23 -11.22
C PHE A 82 -4.19 -8.50 -11.16
N PRO A 83 -2.91 -8.44 -11.57
CA PRO A 83 -2.01 -9.57 -11.43
C PRO A 83 -1.73 -9.85 -9.95
N SER A 84 -1.75 -11.13 -9.58
CA SER A 84 -1.40 -11.61 -8.24
C SER A 84 0.01 -12.19 -8.17
N SER A 85 0.62 -12.48 -9.31
CA SER A 85 1.95 -13.06 -9.47
C SER A 85 2.56 -12.65 -10.80
N CYS A 86 3.89 -12.67 -10.88
CA CYS A 86 4.64 -12.59 -12.14
C CYS A 86 5.86 -13.53 -12.07
N GLU A 87 6.46 -13.79 -13.23
CA GLU A 87 7.75 -14.47 -13.32
C GLU A 87 8.90 -13.53 -12.91
N GLU A 88 10.08 -14.11 -12.67
CA GLU A 88 11.28 -13.34 -12.35
C GLU A 88 11.70 -12.49 -13.56
N GLY A 89 11.82 -11.17 -13.37
CA GLY A 89 12.19 -10.23 -14.43
C GLY A 89 11.00 -9.56 -15.14
N GLU A 90 9.79 -10.13 -15.05
CA GLU A 90 8.60 -9.57 -15.72
C GLU A 90 7.80 -8.59 -14.86
N PHE A 91 8.31 -8.23 -13.68
CA PHE A 91 7.61 -7.37 -12.73
C PHE A 91 7.15 -6.04 -13.36
N PHE A 92 8.07 -5.35 -14.06
CA PHE A 92 7.77 -4.02 -14.60
C PHE A 92 6.70 -4.08 -15.68
N GLU A 93 6.77 -5.06 -16.58
CA GLU A 93 5.80 -5.25 -17.66
C GLU A 93 4.44 -5.69 -17.14
N THR A 94 4.41 -6.49 -16.06
CA THR A 94 3.17 -7.02 -15.49
C THR A 94 2.47 -6.02 -14.56
N PHE A 95 3.19 -5.44 -13.60
CA PHE A 95 2.60 -4.64 -12.53
C PHE A 95 2.53 -3.14 -12.84
N MET A 96 3.53 -2.55 -13.52
CA MET A 96 3.57 -1.09 -13.72
C MET A 96 2.43 -0.55 -14.58
N PRO A 97 2.00 -1.20 -15.68
CA PRO A 97 0.83 -0.74 -16.44
C PRO A 97 -0.42 -0.62 -15.56
N HIS A 98 -0.59 -1.51 -14.59
CA HIS A 98 -1.72 -1.48 -13.67
C HIS A 98 -1.63 -0.33 -12.67
N PHE A 99 -0.43 0.05 -12.21
CA PHE A 99 -0.23 1.27 -11.41
C PHE A 99 -0.57 2.54 -12.20
N HIS A 100 -0.17 2.62 -13.48
CA HIS A 100 -0.53 3.73 -14.36
C HIS A 100 -2.04 3.81 -14.59
N LEU A 101 -2.69 2.67 -14.82
CA LEU A 101 -4.15 2.59 -14.96
C LEU A 101 -4.86 3.06 -13.68
N LEU A 102 -4.42 2.60 -12.51
CA LEU A 102 -4.99 3.01 -11.23
C LEU A 102 -4.75 4.50 -10.93
N SER A 103 -3.65 5.07 -11.41
CA SER A 103 -3.31 6.48 -11.19
C SER A 103 -4.38 7.44 -11.72
N ARG A 104 -5.12 7.02 -12.77
CA ARG A 104 -6.28 7.72 -13.31
C ARG A 104 -7.30 8.04 -12.23
N PHE A 105 -7.54 7.11 -11.30
CA PHE A 105 -8.56 7.21 -10.26
C PHE A 105 -8.08 7.91 -9.00
N SER A 106 -6.83 8.35 -8.94
CA SER A 106 -6.33 9.04 -7.75
C SER A 106 -6.89 10.44 -7.62
N GLU A 107 -7.34 10.78 -6.41
CA GLU A 107 -7.66 12.16 -6.03
C GLU A 107 -6.41 13.04 -5.88
N THR A 108 -5.28 12.44 -5.47
CA THR A 108 -4.04 13.16 -5.19
C THR A 108 -3.10 13.06 -6.39
N LYS A 109 -2.71 14.23 -6.92
CA LYS A 109 -1.78 14.35 -8.05
C LYS A 109 -0.62 15.28 -7.68
N PRO A 110 0.62 15.04 -8.16
CA PRO A 110 1.03 13.91 -9.00
C PRO A 110 1.13 12.60 -8.23
N VAL A 111 0.86 11.49 -8.91
CA VAL A 111 0.99 10.13 -8.34
C VAL A 111 2.47 9.71 -8.43
N PRO A 112 3.13 9.37 -7.31
CA PRO A 112 4.53 8.93 -7.33
C PRO A 112 4.61 7.49 -7.87
N ILE A 113 4.80 7.35 -9.18
CA ILE A 113 5.03 6.07 -9.86
C ILE A 113 6.54 5.93 -10.10
N CYS A 114 7.09 4.77 -9.73
CA CYS A 114 8.52 4.49 -9.84
C CYS A 114 8.76 3.41 -10.90
N ASP A 115 8.82 3.82 -12.17
CA ASP A 115 8.97 2.93 -13.33
C ASP A 115 10.42 2.47 -13.56
N ASP A 116 11.41 3.19 -13.03
CA ASP A 116 12.82 2.92 -13.28
C ASP A 116 13.33 1.69 -12.48
N PRO A 117 13.85 0.65 -13.16
CA PRO A 117 14.41 -0.54 -12.51
C PRO A 117 15.57 -0.26 -11.55
N ASP A 118 16.35 0.78 -11.82
CA ASP A 118 17.56 1.13 -11.07
C ASP A 118 17.34 2.29 -10.08
N ALA A 119 16.08 2.71 -9.89
CA ALA A 119 15.72 3.78 -8.97
C ALA A 119 16.17 3.50 -7.53
N PRO A 120 16.57 4.55 -6.78
CA PRO A 120 16.93 4.40 -5.38
C PRO A 120 15.72 3.90 -4.57
N TYR A 121 16.00 3.06 -3.56
CA TYR A 121 14.93 2.48 -2.73
C TYR A 121 14.06 3.53 -2.03
N GLU A 122 14.56 4.74 -1.79
CA GLU A 122 13.76 5.83 -1.24
C GLU A 122 12.56 6.19 -2.11
N ASP A 123 12.72 6.19 -3.44
CA ASP A 123 11.65 6.52 -4.37
C ASP A 123 10.68 5.35 -4.54
N VAL A 124 11.19 4.12 -4.53
CA VAL A 124 10.38 2.89 -4.43
C VAL A 124 9.53 2.91 -3.15
N ARG A 125 10.12 3.33 -2.02
CA ARG A 125 9.41 3.47 -0.75
C ARG A 125 8.32 4.55 -0.82
N LYS A 126 8.59 5.71 -1.43
CA LYS A 126 7.56 6.76 -1.63
C LYS A 126 6.39 6.24 -2.47
N HIS A 127 6.68 5.51 -3.54
CA HIS A 127 5.67 4.85 -4.37
C HIS A 127 4.76 3.95 -3.55
N TYR A 128 5.32 3.01 -2.78
CA TYR A 128 4.52 2.09 -1.99
C TYR A 128 3.80 2.73 -0.79
N ILE A 129 4.40 3.74 -0.14
CA ILE A 129 3.72 4.51 0.91
C ILE A 129 2.49 5.22 0.33
N PHE A 130 2.60 5.77 -0.88
CA PHE A 130 1.47 6.40 -1.54
C PHE A 130 0.34 5.39 -1.75
N TRP A 131 0.62 4.26 -2.39
CA TRP A 131 -0.41 3.26 -2.70
C TRP A 131 -1.01 2.60 -1.46
N ALA A 132 -0.21 2.35 -0.42
CA ALA A 132 -0.69 1.71 0.79
C ALA A 132 -1.43 2.66 1.74
N ALA A 133 -1.03 3.94 1.83
CA ALA A 133 -1.48 4.84 2.88
C ALA A 133 -2.16 6.13 2.40
N LYS A 134 -1.82 6.63 1.21
CA LYS A 134 -2.29 7.95 0.72
C LYS A 134 -3.25 7.84 -0.46
N PHE A 135 -3.34 6.70 -1.12
CA PHE A 135 -4.19 6.52 -2.28
C PHE A 135 -5.65 6.63 -1.87
N ASN A 136 -6.34 7.61 -2.45
CA ASN A 136 -7.78 7.74 -2.38
C ASN A 136 -8.35 7.74 -3.81
N SER A 137 -9.33 6.87 -4.03
CA SER A 137 -10.00 6.72 -5.32
C SER A 137 -11.18 7.68 -5.42
N TRP A 138 -11.27 8.50 -6.47
CA TRP A 138 -12.48 9.27 -6.76
C TRP A 138 -13.57 8.44 -7.42
N ARG A 139 -13.29 7.16 -7.72
CA ARG A 139 -14.22 6.27 -8.43
C ARG A 139 -15.50 6.09 -7.62
N GLU A 140 -16.62 6.20 -8.33
CA GLU A 140 -17.96 6.01 -7.77
C GLU A 140 -18.58 4.77 -8.40
N PHE A 141 -19.36 4.03 -7.61
CA PHE A 141 -19.97 2.77 -8.05
C PHE A 141 -21.48 2.89 -7.91
N PRO A 142 -22.18 3.47 -8.91
CA PRO A 142 -23.62 3.50 -8.91
C PRO A 142 -24.18 2.09 -8.72
N HIS A 143 -25.10 1.96 -7.78
CA HIS A 143 -25.74 0.71 -7.43
C HIS A 143 -27.19 0.70 -7.96
N GLU A 144 -27.64 -0.44 -8.50
CA GLU A 144 -28.96 -0.57 -9.15
C GLU A 144 -30.15 -0.22 -8.25
N LYS A 145 -29.98 -0.41 -6.93
CA LYS A 145 -30.99 -0.13 -5.89
C LYS A 145 -30.91 1.28 -5.31
N GLU A 146 -30.18 2.20 -5.94
CA GLU A 146 -30.11 3.57 -5.46
C GLU A 146 -31.44 4.30 -5.62
N ASN A 147 -31.80 5.05 -4.58
CA ASN A 147 -32.95 5.93 -4.60
C ASN A 147 -32.66 7.17 -5.45
N ASP A 148 -33.64 7.60 -6.24
CA ASP A 148 -33.57 8.90 -6.91
C ASP A 148 -33.86 10.03 -5.92
N THR A 149 -32.80 10.75 -5.55
CA THR A 149 -32.85 11.87 -4.59
C THR A 149 -33.73 13.04 -5.05
N GLU A 150 -34.07 13.12 -6.34
CA GLU A 150 -34.98 14.15 -6.88
C GLU A 150 -36.45 13.85 -6.51
N THR A 151 -36.79 12.59 -6.22
CA THR A 151 -38.14 12.18 -5.79
C THR A 151 -38.43 12.42 -4.30
N ALA A 152 -37.45 12.91 -3.55
CA ALA A 152 -37.58 13.14 -2.11
C ALA A 152 -38.61 14.23 -1.78
N HIS A 153 -39.61 13.88 -0.96
CA HIS A 153 -40.66 14.80 -0.50
C HIS A 153 -40.17 15.96 0.36
N ASP A 154 -39.13 15.76 1.17
CA ASP A 154 -38.55 16.81 2.02
C ASP A 154 -37.02 16.64 2.15
N ARG A 155 -36.38 17.57 2.88
CA ARG A 155 -34.93 17.57 3.08
C ARG A 155 -34.43 16.36 3.86
N ASP A 156 -35.19 15.87 4.83
CA ASP A 156 -34.75 14.79 5.71
C ASP A 156 -34.91 13.44 5.00
N HIS A 157 -35.96 13.27 4.19
CA HIS A 157 -36.13 12.17 3.25
C HIS A 157 -34.98 12.12 2.23
N ARG A 158 -34.58 13.28 1.67
CA ARG A 158 -33.42 13.33 0.76
C ARG A 158 -32.14 12.87 1.46
N ARG A 159 -31.90 13.34 2.68
CA ARG A 159 -30.73 12.92 3.49
C ARG A 159 -30.74 11.42 3.79
N GLN A 160 -31.91 10.86 4.06
CA GLN A 160 -32.06 9.42 4.27
C GLN A 160 -31.75 8.64 2.99
N MET A 161 -32.31 9.04 1.85
CA MET A 161 -32.01 8.44 0.54
C MET A 161 -30.50 8.49 0.23
N GLU A 162 -29.86 9.64 0.43
CA GLU A 162 -28.40 9.79 0.21
C GLU A 162 -27.58 8.89 1.13
N LYS A 163 -28.02 8.67 2.38
CA LYS A 163 -27.35 7.78 3.34
C LYS A 163 -27.49 6.31 2.91
N GLU A 164 -28.67 5.91 2.46
CA GLU A 164 -28.93 4.56 1.94
C GLU A 164 -28.10 4.31 0.68
N ASN A 165 -28.10 5.24 -0.28
CA ASN A 165 -27.26 5.18 -1.47
C ASN A 165 -25.77 5.06 -1.11
N ARG A 166 -25.28 5.86 -0.16
CA ARG A 166 -23.89 5.76 0.32
C ARG A 166 -23.58 4.39 0.91
N SER A 167 -24.51 3.78 1.65
CA SER A 167 -24.34 2.45 2.21
C SER A 167 -24.26 1.38 1.12
N LEU A 168 -25.09 1.48 0.07
CA LEU A 168 -25.06 0.58 -1.08
C LEU A 168 -23.73 0.69 -1.84
N ARG A 169 -23.27 1.92 -2.12
CA ARG A 169 -21.97 2.17 -2.77
C ARG A 169 -20.77 1.72 -1.93
N ALA A 170 -20.90 1.75 -0.60
CA ALA A 170 -19.80 1.43 0.32
C ALA A 170 -19.29 -0.01 0.16
N GLU A 171 -20.17 -0.96 -0.18
CA GLU A 171 -19.76 -2.35 -0.41
C GLU A 171 -18.84 -2.47 -1.63
N SER A 172 -19.23 -1.87 -2.76
CA SER A 172 -18.43 -1.86 -3.99
C SER A 172 -17.12 -1.11 -3.81
N LYS A 173 -17.13 0.05 -3.12
CA LYS A 173 -15.90 0.76 -2.76
C LYS A 173 -14.97 -0.07 -1.87
N LYS A 174 -15.53 -0.80 -0.89
CA LYS A 174 -14.75 -1.68 -0.02
C LYS A 174 -14.13 -2.85 -0.80
N LYS A 175 -14.85 -3.43 -1.76
CA LYS A 175 -14.35 -4.48 -2.65
C LYS A 175 -13.19 -3.97 -3.51
N GLU A 176 -13.33 -2.81 -4.17
CA GLU A 176 -12.24 -2.22 -4.96
C GLU A 176 -11.03 -1.93 -4.08
N GLN A 177 -11.21 -1.30 -2.91
CA GLN A 177 -10.09 -1.01 -2.01
C GLN A 177 -9.37 -2.29 -1.55
N ALA A 178 -10.11 -3.37 -1.29
CA ALA A 178 -9.51 -4.65 -0.93
C ALA A 178 -8.70 -5.25 -2.09
N GLN A 179 -9.22 -5.17 -3.32
CA GLN A 179 -8.49 -5.60 -4.53
C GLN A 179 -7.21 -4.80 -4.75
N ILE A 180 -7.28 -3.47 -4.63
CA ILE A 180 -6.11 -2.60 -4.77
C ILE A 180 -5.07 -2.91 -3.69
N ARG A 181 -5.48 -3.10 -2.43
CA ARG A 181 -4.54 -3.50 -1.36
C ARG A 181 -3.87 -4.82 -1.67
N ALA A 182 -4.63 -5.84 -2.08
CA ALA A 182 -4.08 -7.13 -2.45
C ALA A 182 -3.09 -7.03 -3.65
N PHE A 183 -3.43 -6.21 -4.65
CA PHE A 183 -2.54 -5.92 -5.77
C PHE A 183 -1.22 -5.25 -5.33
N VAL A 184 -1.30 -4.24 -4.44
CA VAL A 184 -0.11 -3.54 -3.92
C VAL A 184 0.76 -4.49 -3.09
N GLU A 185 0.15 -5.34 -2.27
CA GLU A 185 0.86 -6.37 -1.48
C GLU A 185 1.56 -7.39 -2.39
N ALA A 186 0.87 -7.86 -3.44
CA ALA A 186 1.45 -8.73 -4.46
C ALA A 186 2.62 -8.04 -5.16
N ALA A 187 2.45 -6.77 -5.58
CA ALA A 187 3.51 -6.01 -6.23
C ALA A 187 4.76 -5.90 -5.33
N GLN A 188 4.61 -5.57 -4.04
CA GLN A 188 5.73 -5.51 -3.10
C GLN A 188 6.43 -6.87 -2.88
N LYS A 189 5.72 -7.98 -3.07
CA LYS A 189 6.28 -9.32 -2.94
C LYS A 189 7.18 -9.67 -4.12
N TYR A 190 6.81 -9.24 -5.34
CA TYR A 190 7.52 -9.59 -6.57
C TYR A 190 8.48 -8.49 -7.08
N ASP A 191 8.42 -7.26 -6.57
CA ASP A 191 9.35 -6.19 -6.96
C ASP A 191 10.81 -6.54 -6.59
N PRO A 192 11.72 -6.67 -7.57
CA PRO A 192 13.13 -7.01 -7.33
C PRO A 192 13.83 -6.04 -6.37
N ARG A 193 13.47 -4.75 -6.39
CA ARG A 193 14.05 -3.70 -5.54
C ARG A 193 13.63 -3.90 -4.08
N CYS A 194 12.35 -4.25 -3.86
CA CYS A 194 11.84 -4.60 -2.53
C CYS A 194 12.44 -5.90 -2.01
N ILE A 195 12.61 -6.91 -2.87
CA ILE A 195 13.23 -8.19 -2.50
C ILE A 195 14.68 -7.97 -2.06
N LYS A 196 15.47 -7.23 -2.85
CA LYS A 196 16.86 -6.85 -2.50
C LYS A 196 16.92 -6.15 -1.14
N GLN A 197 16.07 -5.16 -0.91
CA GLN A 197 16.06 -4.42 0.35
C GLN A 197 15.67 -5.30 1.54
N ARG A 198 14.64 -6.15 1.40
CA ARG A 198 14.23 -7.08 2.46
C ARG A 198 15.35 -8.05 2.85
N ALA A 199 16.16 -8.48 1.88
CA ALA A 199 17.34 -9.30 2.14
C ALA A 199 18.42 -8.53 2.92
N ILE A 200 18.69 -7.27 2.55
CA ILE A 200 19.63 -6.38 3.26
C ILE A 200 19.17 -6.15 4.71
N GLU A 201 17.90 -5.81 4.91
CA GLU A 201 17.32 -5.56 6.24
C GLU A 201 17.33 -6.82 7.11
N LYS A 202 17.04 -7.98 6.53
CA LYS A 202 17.14 -9.27 7.22
C LYS A 202 18.57 -9.57 7.64
N ALA A 203 19.55 -9.41 6.73
CA ALA A 203 20.96 -9.63 7.04
C ALA A 203 21.47 -8.68 8.14
N ALA A 204 21.09 -7.40 8.10
CA ALA A 204 21.44 -6.43 9.14
C ALA A 204 20.81 -6.78 10.50
N ARG A 205 19.55 -7.25 10.50
CA ARG A 205 18.85 -7.70 11.72
C ARG A 205 19.50 -8.96 12.30
N ASP A 206 19.84 -9.92 11.46
CA ASP A 206 20.51 -11.15 11.87
C ASP A 206 21.92 -10.85 12.38
N ALA A 207 22.69 -9.98 11.73
CA ALA A 207 24.00 -9.51 12.23
C ALA A 207 23.89 -8.83 13.60
N LYS A 208 22.89 -7.95 13.80
CA LYS A 208 22.64 -7.32 15.10
C LYS A 208 22.26 -8.33 16.19
N LYS A 209 21.47 -9.34 15.84
CA LYS A 209 21.09 -10.43 16.75
C LYS A 209 22.31 -11.28 17.12
N MET A 210 23.15 -11.63 16.15
CA MET A 210 24.37 -12.41 16.37
C MET A 210 25.39 -11.63 17.21
N SER A 211 25.59 -10.33 16.93
CA SER A 211 26.45 -9.46 17.75
C SER A 211 25.99 -9.41 19.21
N ARG A 212 24.69 -9.21 19.46
CA ARG A 212 24.12 -9.18 20.81
C ARG A 212 24.24 -10.53 21.52
N ASN A 213 24.04 -11.63 20.81
CA ASN A 213 24.16 -12.97 21.39
C ASN A 213 25.62 -13.31 21.70
N ASN A 214 26.57 -12.89 20.84
CA ASN A 214 27.99 -13.11 21.07
C ASN A 214 28.51 -12.26 22.23
N SER A 215 28.10 -10.99 22.36
CA SER A 215 28.48 -10.17 23.52
C SER A 215 27.92 -10.72 24.82
N ALA A 216 26.69 -11.24 24.81
CA ALA A 216 26.10 -11.88 25.99
C ALA A 216 26.83 -13.18 26.38
N ARG A 217 27.29 -13.97 25.40
CA ARG A 217 28.11 -15.17 25.65
C ARG A 217 29.49 -14.81 26.19
N GLN A 218 30.14 -13.80 25.63
CA GLN A 218 31.46 -13.35 26.10
C GLN A 218 31.40 -12.87 27.56
N LEU A 219 30.40 -12.06 27.91
CA LEU A 219 30.19 -11.63 29.31
C LEU A 219 29.92 -12.82 30.24
N ALA A 220 29.15 -13.82 29.81
CA ALA A 220 28.89 -15.02 30.60
C ALA A 220 30.15 -15.88 30.79
N GLU A 221 30.98 -16.02 29.74
CA GLU A 221 32.26 -16.73 29.82
C GLU A 221 33.30 -15.99 30.68
N GLU A 222 33.33 -14.66 30.64
CA GLU A 222 34.18 -13.83 31.51
C GLU A 222 33.74 -13.95 32.98
N ASP A 223 32.44 -13.91 33.26
CA ASP A 223 31.89 -14.11 34.61
C ASP A 223 32.16 -15.53 35.14
N GLU A 224 32.07 -16.57 34.31
CA GLU A 224 32.42 -17.94 34.71
C GLU A 224 33.93 -18.08 34.98
N LYS A 225 34.79 -17.51 34.13
CA LYS A 225 36.24 -17.53 34.34
C LYS A 225 36.62 -16.77 35.62
N ALA A 226 36.04 -15.60 35.86
CA ALA A 226 36.27 -14.84 37.08
C ALA A 226 35.82 -15.60 38.34
N LYS A 227 34.70 -16.32 38.28
CA LYS A 227 34.24 -17.18 39.39
C LYS A 227 35.17 -18.38 39.61
N ALA A 228 35.62 -19.03 38.54
CA ALA A 228 36.54 -20.16 38.63
C ALA A 228 37.92 -19.74 39.19
N GLU A 229 38.44 -18.58 38.78
CA GLU A 229 39.68 -18.02 39.32
C GLU A 229 39.55 -17.61 40.79
N ALA A 230 38.42 -17.00 41.18
CA ALA A 230 38.15 -16.66 42.58
C ALA A 230 38.04 -17.92 43.47
N GLU A 231 37.40 -18.99 42.98
CA GLU A 231 37.29 -20.25 43.71
C GLU A 231 38.64 -20.98 43.80
N ALA A 232 39.45 -20.97 42.74
CA ALA A 232 40.80 -21.52 42.75
C ALA A 232 41.73 -20.75 43.71
N ALA A 233 41.66 -19.42 43.72
CA ALA A 233 42.40 -18.58 44.66
C ALA A 233 41.96 -18.82 46.11
N ALA A 234 40.66 -18.99 46.37
CA ALA A 234 40.15 -19.31 47.70
C ALA A 234 40.61 -20.70 48.18
N LYS A 235 40.63 -21.71 47.30
CA LYS A 235 41.16 -23.05 47.60
C LYS A 235 42.67 -23.00 47.90
N ALA A 236 43.45 -22.29 47.08
CA ALA A 236 44.89 -22.11 47.30
C ALA A 236 45.19 -21.38 48.62
N ALA A 237 44.43 -20.34 48.97
CA ALA A 237 44.58 -19.64 50.24
C ALA A 237 44.19 -20.51 51.44
N ALA A 238 43.16 -21.36 51.31
CA ALA A 238 42.76 -22.29 52.36
C ALA A 238 43.81 -23.41 52.58
N GLU A 239 44.45 -23.89 51.51
CA GLU A 239 45.55 -24.86 51.61
C GLU A 239 46.82 -24.23 52.18
N ALA A 240 47.18 -23.01 51.78
CA ALA A 240 48.28 -22.26 52.38
C ALA A 240 48.06 -22.04 53.88
N SER A 241 46.86 -21.61 54.29
CA SER A 241 46.53 -21.44 55.72
C SER A 241 46.58 -22.75 56.51
N LYS A 242 46.22 -23.89 55.90
CA LYS A 242 46.36 -25.21 56.54
C LYS A 242 47.84 -25.61 56.65
N ALA A 243 48.65 -25.34 55.64
CA ALA A 243 50.10 -25.59 55.66
C ALA A 243 50.81 -24.71 56.71
N ASP A 244 50.45 -23.43 56.81
CA ASP A 244 51.00 -22.50 57.80
C ASP A 244 50.62 -22.92 59.23
N LYS A 245 49.37 -23.34 59.46
CA LYS A 245 48.94 -23.89 60.76
C LYS A 245 49.67 -25.18 61.13
N ALA A 246 49.96 -26.04 60.15
CA ALA A 246 50.72 -27.27 60.37
C ALA A 246 52.20 -26.97 60.69
N ASN A 247 52.81 -26.00 60.01
CA ASN A 247 54.18 -25.56 60.27
C ASN A 247 54.30 -24.86 61.63
N ALA A 248 53.36 -23.99 61.98
CA ALA A 248 53.31 -23.34 63.30
C ALA A 248 53.19 -24.35 64.45
N LYS A 249 52.41 -25.42 64.29
CA LYS A 249 52.33 -26.52 65.28
C LYS A 249 53.66 -27.27 65.42
N LYS A 250 54.36 -27.54 64.31
CA LYS A 250 55.68 -28.18 64.33
C LYS A 250 56.74 -27.30 64.99
N GLU A 251 56.70 -25.99 64.78
CA GLU A 251 57.59 -25.01 65.43
C GLU A 251 57.36 -24.96 66.95
N LEU A 252 56.10 -24.91 67.38
CA LEU A 252 55.71 -24.94 68.81
C LEU A 252 56.15 -26.23 69.51
N GLU A 253 56.08 -27.39 68.84
CA GLU A 253 56.60 -28.64 69.39
C GLU A 253 58.13 -28.66 69.51
N LYS A 254 58.85 -28.09 68.53
CA LYS A 254 60.31 -27.95 68.61
C LYS A 254 60.71 -27.04 69.77
N LEU A 255 60.02 -25.92 69.96
CA LEU A 255 60.24 -25.00 71.08
C LEU A 255 59.94 -25.66 72.43
N LYS A 256 58.86 -26.44 72.55
CA LYS A 256 58.55 -27.20 73.77
C LYS A 256 59.58 -28.29 74.07
N LYS A 257 60.15 -28.93 73.05
CA LYS A 257 61.26 -29.90 73.22
C LYS A 257 62.57 -29.22 73.63
N ALA A 258 62.86 -28.03 73.12
CA ALA A 258 64.03 -27.24 73.53
C ALA A 258 63.92 -26.81 75.01
N LEU A 259 62.76 -26.27 75.42
CA LEU A 259 62.47 -25.89 76.81
C LEU A 259 62.48 -27.06 77.80
N ARG A 260 62.21 -28.29 77.35
CA ARG A 260 62.35 -29.50 78.19
C ARG A 260 63.80 -29.96 78.36
N LYS A 261 64.71 -29.59 77.44
CA LYS A 261 66.14 -29.89 77.56
C LYS A 261 66.89 -28.89 78.45
N GLU A 262 66.38 -27.68 78.65
CA GLU A 262 66.96 -26.70 79.57
C GLU A 262 66.50 -26.86 81.04
N LYS A 263 65.52 -27.73 81.30
CA LYS A 263 65.00 -28.02 82.66
C LYS A 263 65.54 -29.31 83.29
N GLN A 264 66.50 -29.98 82.65
CA GLN A 264 67.32 -31.06 83.23
C GLN A 264 68.72 -30.52 83.46
#